data_AF-A0A667ZHC7-F1
#
_entry.id   AF-A0A667ZHC7-F1
#
_cell.length_a   1.000
_cell.length_b   1.000
_cell.length_c   1.000
_cell.angle_alpha   90.00
_cell.angle_beta   90.00
_cell.angle_gamma   90.00
#
_symmetry.space_group_name_H-M   'P 1'
#
loop_
_entity.id
_entity.type
_entity.pdbx_description
1 polymer ?
#
loop_
_entity_poly.entity_id
_entity_poly.type
_entity_poly.pdbx_seq_one_letter_code
_entity_poly.pdbx_strand_id
1 'polypeptide(L)'
;FQQMSRDYEAELETELKQCEARNKELLSDNNRLRMELECIKEKFEAQHSEAFRQISTLEGDLAETTAVRDHLQKYIRELEQSNDDLERAKRATIMSLEDFEQRMNQVIERNAFLESELDEKENLLESVQRLKDEARDLRQELAVQQKERRPSSSLGKDPDRTELPRPSTGNPSLPATPSKPISSFATTPASNIRRGDGLTGTPLTTSARISALNIVGELLRKVGNLESKLASCRDFVYDTSAKQPALPAGPGTPSGLEGGCEVQASSMSPPPQYDR
;
A
#
# COMPACT_ATOMS: atom_id res chain seq x y z
N PHE A 1 -56.52 -81.40 66.89
CA PHE A 1 -55.45 -81.87 65.98
C PHE A 1 -55.76 -81.64 64.52
N GLN A 2 -56.85 -82.18 63.94
CA GLN A 2 -57.16 -81.95 62.52
C GLN A 2 -57.41 -80.47 62.15
N GLN A 3 -58.16 -79.73 62.98
CA GLN A 3 -58.39 -78.29 62.74
C GLN A 3 -57.08 -77.48 62.81
N MET A 4 -56.29 -77.68 63.86
CA MET A 4 -54.97 -77.05 64.02
C MET A 4 -54.02 -77.35 62.83
N SER A 5 -54.07 -78.54 62.25
CA SER A 5 -53.27 -78.90 61.06
C SER A 5 -53.72 -78.12 59.83
N ARG A 6 -55.04 -77.99 59.62
CA ARG A 6 -55.60 -77.23 58.50
C ARG A 6 -55.32 -75.74 58.61
N ASP A 7 -55.44 -75.18 59.81
CA ASP A 7 -55.16 -73.76 60.06
C ASP A 7 -53.66 -73.46 59.80
N TYR A 8 -52.77 -74.38 60.19
CA TYR A 8 -51.33 -74.28 59.91
C TYR A 8 -50.99 -74.44 58.42
N GLU A 9 -51.60 -75.39 57.71
CA GLU A 9 -51.46 -75.53 56.25
C GLU A 9 -51.92 -74.27 55.52
N ALA A 10 -53.03 -73.67 55.94
CA ALA A 10 -53.52 -72.41 55.38
C ALA A 10 -52.55 -71.25 55.62
N GLU A 11 -51.94 -71.17 56.80
CA GLU A 11 -50.91 -70.17 57.12
C GLU A 11 -49.67 -70.33 56.20
N LEU A 12 -49.16 -71.56 56.07
CA LEU A 12 -48.05 -71.86 55.15
C LEU A 12 -48.37 -71.53 53.68
N GLU A 13 -49.58 -71.83 53.21
CA GLU A 13 -50.02 -71.44 51.86
C GLU A 13 -50.07 -69.93 51.68
N THR A 14 -50.51 -69.18 52.70
CA THR A 14 -50.52 -67.71 52.61
C THR A 14 -49.11 -67.13 52.59
N GLU A 15 -48.18 -67.67 53.39
CA GLU A 15 -46.76 -67.27 53.36
C GLU A 15 -46.10 -67.60 52.02
N LEU A 16 -46.36 -68.79 51.47
CA LEU A 16 -45.86 -69.19 50.16
C LEU A 16 -46.37 -68.24 49.07
N LYS A 17 -47.67 -67.96 49.04
CA LYS A 17 -48.28 -67.00 48.09
C LYS A 17 -47.67 -65.61 48.22
N GLN A 18 -47.43 -65.15 49.44
CA GLN A 18 -46.81 -63.85 49.67
C GLN A 18 -45.33 -63.83 49.20
N CYS A 19 -44.58 -64.91 49.43
CA CYS A 19 -43.22 -65.07 48.93
C CYS A 19 -43.17 -65.12 47.39
N GLU A 20 -44.07 -65.87 46.75
CA GLU A 20 -44.19 -65.95 45.30
C GLU A 20 -44.55 -64.59 44.68
N ALA A 21 -45.49 -63.86 45.29
CA ALA A 21 -45.85 -62.51 44.87
C ALA A 21 -44.66 -61.54 44.96
N ARG A 22 -43.94 -61.55 46.09
CA ARG A 22 -42.74 -60.72 46.28
C ARG A 22 -41.62 -61.09 45.30
N ASN A 23 -41.42 -62.38 45.02
CA ASN A 23 -40.42 -62.82 44.05
C ASN A 23 -40.78 -62.37 42.63
N LYS A 24 -42.06 -62.46 42.25
CA LYS A 24 -42.56 -61.96 40.97
C LYS A 24 -42.35 -60.45 40.82
N GLU A 25 -42.63 -59.68 41.87
CA GLU A 25 -42.38 -58.24 41.91
C GLU A 25 -40.89 -57.92 41.76
N LEU A 26 -40.02 -58.58 42.55
CA LEU A 26 -38.57 -58.42 42.46
C LEU A 26 -38.02 -58.77 41.06
N LEU A 27 -38.54 -59.81 40.41
CA LEU A 27 -38.17 -60.16 39.04
C LEU A 27 -38.61 -59.09 38.03
N SER A 28 -39.81 -58.54 38.20
CA SER A 28 -40.31 -57.44 37.37
C SER A 28 -39.43 -56.19 37.52
N ASP A 29 -39.11 -55.80 38.75
CA ASP A 29 -38.23 -54.68 39.03
C ASP A 29 -36.81 -54.91 38.53
N ASN A 30 -36.27 -56.11 38.68
CA ASN A 30 -34.94 -56.44 38.17
C ASN A 30 -34.87 -56.31 36.64
N ASN A 31 -35.91 -56.78 35.93
CA ASN A 31 -36.00 -56.61 34.48
C ASN A 31 -36.13 -55.13 34.08
N ARG A 32 -36.96 -54.36 34.80
CA ARG A 32 -37.11 -52.91 34.57
C ARG A 32 -35.78 -52.19 34.77
N LEU A 33 -35.10 -52.41 35.89
CA LEU A 33 -33.80 -51.81 36.19
C LEU A 33 -32.73 -52.21 35.17
N ARG A 34 -32.74 -53.46 34.68
CA ARG A 34 -31.84 -53.90 33.60
C ARG A 34 -32.09 -53.13 32.30
N MET A 35 -33.34 -52.93 31.91
CA MET A 35 -33.69 -52.15 30.72
C MET A 35 -33.31 -50.67 30.89
N GLU A 36 -33.55 -50.08 32.06
CA GLU A 36 -33.13 -48.70 32.37
C GLU A 36 -31.61 -48.56 32.29
N LEU A 37 -30.85 -49.52 32.84
CA LEU A 37 -29.39 -49.54 32.74
C LEU A 37 -28.90 -49.60 31.29
N GLU A 38 -29.49 -50.49 30.48
CA GLU A 38 -29.11 -50.63 29.08
C GLU A 38 -29.43 -49.36 28.27
N CYS A 39 -30.61 -48.77 28.51
CA CYS A 39 -30.99 -47.50 27.88
C CYS A 39 -30.03 -46.36 28.25
N ILE A 40 -29.59 -46.28 29.51
CA ILE A 40 -28.63 -45.26 29.95
C ILE A 40 -27.26 -45.49 29.30
N LYS A 41 -26.80 -46.74 29.19
CA LYS A 41 -25.54 -47.07 28.52
C LYS A 41 -25.57 -46.68 27.04
N GLU A 42 -26.63 -47.06 26.33
CA GLU A 42 -26.80 -46.71 24.91
C GLU A 42 -26.80 -45.19 24.70
N LYS A 43 -27.51 -44.45 25.56
CA LYS A 43 -27.50 -42.97 25.52
C LYS A 43 -26.13 -42.39 25.79
N PHE A 44 -25.41 -42.92 26.78
CA PHE A 44 -24.05 -42.49 27.11
C PHE A 44 -23.10 -42.76 25.95
N GLU A 45 -23.14 -43.96 25.35
CA GLU A 45 -22.30 -44.32 24.21
C GLU A 45 -22.60 -43.44 22.99
N ALA A 46 -23.88 -43.19 22.69
CA ALA A 46 -24.29 -42.30 21.61
C ALA A 46 -23.75 -40.88 21.81
N GLN A 47 -23.97 -40.29 23.00
CA GLN A 47 -23.48 -38.95 23.33
C GLN A 47 -21.95 -38.87 23.31
N HIS A 48 -21.27 -39.89 23.83
CA HIS A 48 -19.81 -39.95 23.83
C HIS A 48 -19.27 -40.02 22.40
N SER A 49 -19.89 -40.83 21.52
CA SER A 49 -19.50 -40.93 20.12
C SER A 49 -19.71 -39.62 19.35
N GLU A 50 -20.81 -38.92 19.63
CA GLU A 50 -21.10 -37.62 19.03
C GLU A 50 -20.11 -36.56 19.50
N ALA A 51 -19.86 -36.47 20.81
CA ALA A 51 -18.89 -35.54 21.37
C ALA A 51 -17.49 -35.78 20.80
N PHE A 52 -17.06 -37.05 20.69
CA PHE A 52 -15.77 -37.38 20.10
C PHE A 52 -15.67 -36.94 18.63
N ARG A 53 -16.74 -37.12 17.85
CA ARG A 53 -16.80 -36.66 16.46
C ARG A 53 -16.74 -35.13 16.38
N GLN A 54 -17.48 -34.42 17.24
CA GLN A 54 -17.46 -32.95 17.28
C GLN A 54 -16.08 -32.41 17.65
N ILE A 55 -15.43 -32.99 18.66
CA ILE A 55 -14.05 -32.64 19.06
C ILE A 55 -13.10 -32.85 17.88
N SER A 56 -13.17 -34.01 17.22
CA SER A 56 -12.32 -34.30 16.06
C SER A 56 -12.50 -33.30 14.92
N THR A 57 -13.73 -32.85 14.66
CA THR A 57 -14.01 -31.80 13.67
C THR A 57 -13.40 -30.46 14.09
N LEU A 58 -13.63 -30.03 15.34
CA LEU A 58 -13.10 -28.77 15.85
C LEU A 58 -11.57 -28.74 15.89
N GLU A 59 -10.92 -29.86 16.20
CA GLU A 59 -9.46 -29.99 16.13
C GLU A 59 -8.94 -29.84 14.70
N GLY A 60 -9.67 -30.39 13.72
CA GLY A 60 -9.39 -30.21 12.29
C GLY A 60 -9.50 -28.75 11.86
N ASP A 61 -10.63 -28.10 12.19
CA ASP A 61 -10.88 -26.69 11.85
C ASP A 61 -9.86 -25.75 12.51
N LEU A 62 -9.46 -26.05 13.76
CA LEU A 62 -8.42 -25.31 14.46
C LEU A 62 -7.05 -25.46 13.79
N ALA A 63 -6.71 -26.67 13.34
CA ALA A 63 -5.47 -26.93 12.62
C ALA A 63 -5.45 -26.21 11.26
N GLU A 64 -6.55 -26.25 10.51
CA GLU A 64 -6.69 -25.54 9.23
C GLU A 64 -6.58 -24.02 9.43
N THR A 65 -7.34 -23.46 10.37
CA THR A 65 -7.31 -22.02 10.68
C THR A 65 -5.91 -21.57 11.10
N THR A 66 -5.21 -22.38 11.88
CA THR A 66 -3.82 -22.14 12.28
C THR A 66 -2.88 -22.15 11.09
N ALA A 67 -3.00 -23.13 10.18
CA ALA A 67 -2.19 -23.20 8.97
C ALA A 67 -2.42 -21.99 8.04
N VAL A 68 -3.67 -21.57 7.86
CA VAL A 68 -4.03 -20.38 7.07
C VAL A 68 -3.45 -19.11 7.70
N ARG A 69 -3.59 -18.94 9.02
CA ARG A 69 -3.00 -17.81 9.75
C ARG A 69 -1.47 -17.76 9.54
N ASP A 70 -0.80 -18.89 9.69
CA ASP A 70 0.66 -18.94 9.56
C ASP A 70 1.12 -18.66 8.12
N HIS A 71 0.36 -19.10 7.12
CA HIS A 71 0.59 -18.75 5.72
C HIS A 71 0.42 -17.24 5.47
N LEU A 72 -0.68 -16.65 5.94
CA LEU A 72 -0.93 -15.21 5.80
C LEU A 72 0.15 -14.37 6.50
N GLN A 73 0.61 -14.79 7.68
CA GLN A 73 1.72 -14.12 8.36
C GLN A 73 3.03 -14.15 7.56
N LYS A 74 3.34 -15.27 6.89
CA LYS A 74 4.50 -15.36 5.99
C LYS A 74 4.31 -14.43 4.79
N TYR A 75 3.13 -14.45 4.18
CA TYR A 75 2.82 -13.63 3.02
C TYR A 75 2.89 -12.13 3.33
N ILE A 76 2.44 -11.69 4.52
CA ILE A 76 2.60 -10.30 4.97
C ILE A 76 4.08 -9.89 4.99
N ARG A 77 4.96 -10.72 5.56
CA ARG A 77 6.40 -10.43 5.59
C ARG A 77 7.01 -10.35 4.20
N GLU A 78 6.59 -11.19 3.27
CA GLU A 78 7.03 -11.14 1.87
C GLU A 78 6.58 -9.85 1.17
N LEU A 79 5.36 -9.39 1.44
CA LEU A 79 4.85 -8.12 0.94
C LEU A 79 5.59 -6.92 1.54
N GLU A 80 5.87 -6.95 2.84
CA GLU A 80 6.67 -5.92 3.52
C GLU A 80 8.07 -5.82 2.91
N GLN A 81 8.74 -6.97 2.71
CA GLN A 81 10.06 -7.00 2.05
C GLN A 81 10.01 -6.46 0.62
N SER A 82 9.01 -6.87 -0.16
CA SER A 82 8.84 -6.40 -1.55
C SER A 82 8.59 -4.88 -1.60
N ASN A 83 7.88 -4.35 -0.60
CA ASN A 83 7.63 -2.92 -0.49
C ASN A 83 8.91 -2.14 -0.12
N ASP A 84 9.70 -2.64 0.82
CA ASP A 84 11.01 -2.07 1.17
C ASP A 84 11.96 -2.03 -0.05
N ASP A 85 11.97 -3.10 -0.85
CA ASP A 85 12.75 -3.17 -2.08
C ASP A 85 12.26 -2.17 -3.14
N LEU A 86 10.93 -2.02 -3.27
CA LEU A 86 10.33 -1.03 -4.16
C LEU A 86 10.67 0.41 -3.72
N GLU A 87 10.63 0.70 -2.42
CA GLU A 87 11.04 2.01 -1.89
C GLU A 87 12.52 2.28 -2.14
N ARG A 88 13.38 1.27 -1.96
CA ARG A 88 14.81 1.38 -2.26
C ARG A 88 15.04 1.68 -3.73
N ALA A 89 14.37 0.95 -4.63
CA ALA A 89 14.45 1.19 -6.07
C ALA A 89 13.95 2.60 -6.44
N LYS A 90 12.86 3.06 -5.82
CA LYS A 90 12.35 4.43 -6.00
C LYS A 90 13.38 5.48 -5.59
N ARG A 91 14.04 5.33 -4.43
CA ARG A 91 15.08 6.25 -3.98
C ARG A 91 16.27 6.28 -4.93
N ALA A 92 16.71 5.12 -5.42
CA ALA A 92 17.79 5.03 -6.40
C ALA A 92 17.43 5.72 -7.72
N THR A 93 16.21 5.54 -8.21
CA THR A 93 15.72 6.20 -9.43
C THR A 93 15.65 7.71 -9.27
N ILE A 94 15.13 8.21 -8.14
CA ILE A 94 15.08 9.66 -7.87
C ILE A 94 16.49 10.25 -7.89
N MET A 95 17.44 9.64 -7.17
CA MET A 95 18.83 10.10 -7.14
C MET A 95 19.46 10.09 -8.54
N SER A 96 19.20 9.06 -9.36
CA SER A 96 19.70 9.02 -10.73
C SER A 96 19.07 10.10 -11.63
N LEU A 97 17.83 10.49 -11.38
CA LEU A 97 17.18 11.59 -12.10
C LEU A 97 17.77 12.94 -11.67
N GLU A 98 17.95 13.16 -10.37
CA GLU A 98 18.59 14.37 -9.83
C GLU A 98 20.02 14.55 -10.39
N ASP A 99 20.80 13.46 -10.46
CA ASP A 99 22.14 13.47 -11.08
C ASP A 99 22.08 13.85 -12.58
N PHE A 100 21.07 13.36 -13.31
CA PHE A 100 20.89 13.69 -14.72
C PHE A 100 20.50 15.17 -14.90
N GLU A 101 19.57 15.66 -14.09
CA GLU A 101 19.14 17.06 -14.07
C GLU A 101 20.32 17.99 -13.79
N GLN A 102 21.16 17.66 -12.81
CA GLN A 102 22.35 18.46 -12.49
C GLN A 102 23.33 18.51 -13.67
N ARG A 103 23.59 17.39 -14.34
CA ARG A 103 24.46 17.35 -15.54
C ARG A 103 23.86 18.15 -16.69
N MET A 104 22.55 18.06 -16.90
CA MET A 104 21.86 18.82 -17.92
C MET A 104 21.97 20.32 -17.67
N ASN A 105 21.78 20.76 -16.43
CA ASN A 105 21.96 22.16 -16.05
C ASN A 105 23.38 22.65 -16.31
N GLN A 106 24.41 21.87 -15.99
CA GLN A 106 25.80 22.23 -16.30
C GLN A 106 26.08 22.37 -17.81
N VAL A 107 25.40 21.56 -18.63
CA VAL A 107 25.51 21.68 -20.11
C VAL A 107 24.80 22.95 -20.59
N ILE A 108 23.63 23.26 -20.03
CA ILE A 108 22.90 24.51 -20.33
C ILE A 108 23.75 25.72 -19.98
N GLU A 109 24.35 25.75 -18.78
CA GLU A 109 25.23 26.84 -18.34
C GLU A 109 26.44 27.01 -19.26
N ARG A 110 27.08 25.90 -19.66
CA ARG A 110 28.18 25.96 -20.63
C ARG A 110 27.74 26.48 -21.99
N ASN A 111 26.58 26.06 -22.49
CA ASN A 111 26.07 26.54 -23.77
C ASN A 111 25.76 28.04 -23.73
N ALA A 112 25.13 28.54 -22.67
CA ALA A 112 24.87 29.96 -22.49
C ALA A 112 26.17 30.79 -22.44
N PHE A 113 27.21 30.25 -21.79
CA PHE A 113 28.53 30.89 -21.79
C PHE A 113 29.13 30.94 -23.21
N LEU A 114 29.10 29.83 -23.95
CA LEU A 114 29.59 29.77 -25.33
C LEU A 114 28.80 30.68 -26.28
N GLU A 115 27.48 30.80 -26.10
CA GLU A 115 26.64 31.75 -26.84
C GLU A 115 27.12 33.19 -26.62
N SER A 116 27.41 33.58 -25.37
CA SER A 116 27.95 34.91 -25.08
C SER A 116 29.32 35.18 -25.70
N GLU A 117 30.21 34.18 -25.75
CA GLU A 117 31.51 34.31 -26.43
C GLU A 117 31.35 34.47 -27.95
N LEU A 118 30.35 33.81 -28.55
CA LEU A 118 30.00 33.99 -29.96
C LEU A 118 29.45 35.39 -30.23
N ASP A 119 28.57 35.91 -29.36
CA ASP A 119 28.02 37.26 -29.46
C ASP A 119 29.13 38.33 -29.35
N GLU A 120 30.07 38.18 -28.41
CA GLU A 120 31.23 39.08 -28.28
C GLU A 120 32.10 39.08 -29.54
N LYS A 121 32.32 37.89 -30.12
CA LYS A 121 33.06 37.74 -31.37
C LYS A 121 32.34 38.42 -32.53
N GLU A 122 31.02 38.31 -32.63
CA GLU A 122 30.22 39.00 -33.64
C GLU A 122 30.32 40.53 -33.50
N ASN A 123 30.17 41.06 -32.27
CA ASN A 123 30.33 42.48 -31.97
C ASN A 123 31.72 43.02 -32.37
N LEU A 124 32.78 42.24 -32.13
CA LEU A 124 34.13 42.62 -32.54
C LEU A 124 34.29 42.60 -34.06
N LEU A 125 33.69 41.62 -34.76
CA LEU A 125 33.68 41.58 -36.22
C LEU A 125 32.99 42.80 -36.82
N GLU A 126 31.84 43.21 -36.27
CA GLU A 126 31.17 44.45 -36.66
C GLU A 126 32.07 45.68 -36.45
N SER A 127 32.71 45.78 -35.28
CA SER A 127 33.59 46.91 -34.95
C SER A 127 34.79 46.99 -35.89
N VAL A 128 35.40 45.84 -36.22
CA VAL A 128 36.48 45.75 -37.20
C VAL A 128 35.98 46.15 -38.59
N GLN A 129 34.76 45.78 -38.96
CA GLN A 129 34.20 46.14 -40.25
C GLN A 129 33.95 47.66 -40.35
N ARG A 130 33.37 48.28 -39.32
CA ARG A 130 33.19 49.74 -39.25
C ARG A 130 34.53 50.49 -39.35
N LEU A 131 35.54 50.07 -38.58
CA LEU A 131 36.89 50.66 -38.65
C LEU A 131 37.56 50.49 -40.01
N LYS A 132 37.32 49.36 -40.71
CA LYS A 132 37.80 49.16 -42.08
C LYS A 132 37.13 50.13 -43.05
N ASP A 133 35.83 50.35 -42.89
CA ASP A 133 35.08 51.28 -43.73
C ASP A 133 35.54 52.73 -43.48
N GLU A 134 35.68 53.16 -42.21
CA GLU A 134 36.26 54.47 -41.85
C GLU A 134 37.70 54.64 -42.38
N ALA A 135 38.56 53.63 -42.24
CA ALA A 135 39.92 53.67 -42.78
C ALA A 135 39.95 53.74 -44.31
N ARG A 136 38.95 53.16 -44.98
CA ARG A 136 38.77 53.27 -46.44
C ARG A 136 38.32 54.68 -46.81
N ASP A 137 37.34 55.25 -46.10
CA ASP A 137 36.84 56.60 -46.33
C ASP A 137 37.93 57.65 -46.12
N LEU A 138 38.69 57.57 -45.02
CA LEU A 138 39.82 58.46 -44.76
C LEU A 138 40.92 58.36 -45.83
N ARG A 139 41.21 57.14 -46.34
CA ARG A 139 42.15 56.98 -47.47
C ARG A 139 41.63 57.65 -48.74
N GLN A 140 40.31 57.60 -48.97
CA GLN A 140 39.69 58.27 -50.11
C GLN A 140 39.74 59.79 -49.94
N GLU A 141 39.47 60.33 -48.76
CA GLU A 141 39.61 61.76 -48.44
C GLU A 141 41.05 62.26 -48.65
N LEU A 142 42.05 61.53 -48.15
CA LEU A 142 43.47 61.86 -48.35
C LEU A 142 43.86 61.83 -49.84
N ALA A 143 43.37 60.86 -50.60
CA ALA A 143 43.62 60.79 -52.05
C ALA A 143 43.00 61.98 -52.81
N VAL A 144 41.82 62.44 -52.40
CA VAL A 144 41.18 63.65 -52.95
C VAL A 144 41.98 64.90 -52.57
N GLN A 145 42.35 65.08 -51.30
CA GLN A 145 43.17 66.20 -50.86
C GLN A 145 44.54 66.26 -51.58
N GLN A 146 45.16 65.11 -51.84
CA GLN A 146 46.40 65.04 -52.62
C GLN A 146 46.20 65.46 -54.09
N LYS A 147 45.04 65.15 -54.67
CA LYS A 147 44.65 65.54 -56.04
C LYS A 147 44.30 67.03 -56.12
N GLU A 148 43.68 67.60 -55.09
CA GLU A 148 43.35 69.03 -54.99
C GLU A 148 44.59 69.89 -54.65
N ARG A 149 45.55 69.37 -53.86
CA ARG A 149 46.82 70.05 -53.54
C ARG A 149 47.88 69.99 -54.66
N ARG A 150 47.49 69.71 -55.90
CA ARG A 150 48.39 69.83 -57.07
C ARG A 150 47.71 70.67 -58.15
N PRO A 151 48.05 71.96 -58.21
CA PRO A 151 49.05 72.36 -59.21
C PRO A 151 50.33 72.90 -58.56
N SER A 152 51.49 72.50 -59.12
CA SER A 152 52.89 72.89 -58.77
C SER A 152 53.45 72.32 -57.45
N SER A 153 54.36 71.31 -57.50
CA SER A 153 55.84 71.43 -57.39
C SER A 153 56.28 71.66 -55.94
N SER A 154 57.08 70.86 -55.24
CA SER A 154 58.35 70.17 -55.57
C SER A 154 58.69 69.22 -54.39
N LEU A 155 59.17 67.99 -54.67
CA LEU A 155 60.53 67.51 -54.39
C LEU A 155 60.95 67.48 -52.89
N GLY A 156 61.02 66.27 -52.34
CA GLY A 156 61.63 65.97 -51.04
C GLY A 156 61.87 64.46 -50.89
N LYS A 157 63.06 64.01 -51.33
CA LYS A 157 63.81 62.85 -50.82
C LYS A 157 63.91 62.93 -49.28
N ASP A 158 64.02 61.89 -48.46
CA ASP A 158 64.53 60.52 -48.50
C ASP A 158 63.88 59.76 -47.31
N PRO A 159 63.91 58.41 -47.26
CA PRO A 159 63.33 57.62 -46.18
C PRO A 159 64.35 57.42 -45.06
N ASP A 160 64.04 57.86 -43.84
CA ASP A 160 64.83 57.48 -42.67
C ASP A 160 64.20 56.33 -41.89
N ARG A 161 65.10 55.42 -41.58
CA ARG A 161 64.95 54.05 -41.13
C ARG A 161 65.16 54.08 -39.63
N THR A 162 64.14 53.73 -38.85
CA THR A 162 64.35 53.36 -37.44
C THR A 162 63.85 51.94 -37.23
N GLU A 163 64.77 51.01 -37.44
CA GLU A 163 64.68 49.63 -36.98
C GLU A 163 64.79 49.60 -35.45
N LEU A 164 63.76 49.11 -34.78
CA LEU A 164 63.85 48.60 -33.41
C LEU A 164 63.97 47.07 -33.50
N PRO A 165 65.09 46.45 -33.08
CA PRO A 165 65.18 45.01 -32.96
C PRO A 165 64.69 44.59 -31.56
N ARG A 166 63.66 43.73 -31.50
CA ARG A 166 63.40 42.89 -30.34
C ARG A 166 63.73 41.43 -30.70
N PRO A 167 64.64 40.77 -29.96
CA PRO A 167 65.10 39.44 -30.32
C PRO A 167 64.17 38.33 -29.80
N SER A 168 64.03 37.34 -30.68
CA SER A 168 64.22 35.90 -30.40
C SER A 168 63.28 35.17 -29.44
N THR A 169 62.43 34.34 -30.05
CA THR A 169 62.36 32.87 -29.89
C THR A 169 62.95 32.27 -28.62
N GLY A 170 62.09 31.63 -27.83
CA GLY A 170 62.47 30.68 -26.79
C GLY A 170 61.27 29.86 -26.32
N ASN A 171 61.03 28.71 -26.98
CA ASN A 171 60.43 27.55 -26.29
C ASN A 171 61.46 27.07 -25.25
N PRO A 172 61.01 26.53 -24.09
CA PRO A 172 60.92 25.08 -24.00
C PRO A 172 59.75 24.54 -23.15
N SER A 173 59.18 23.44 -23.64
CA SER A 173 58.94 22.17 -22.94
C SER A 173 58.43 22.17 -21.48
N LEU A 174 57.26 21.53 -21.31
CA LEU A 174 56.78 20.83 -20.09
C LEU A 174 57.85 19.87 -19.51
N PRO A 175 57.85 19.51 -18.20
CA PRO A 175 56.90 18.52 -17.68
C PRO A 175 56.47 18.61 -16.18
N ALA A 176 55.41 17.84 -15.88
CA ALA A 176 55.14 17.09 -14.64
C ALA A 176 54.55 17.80 -13.39
N THR A 177 53.28 17.45 -13.12
CA THR A 177 52.67 17.23 -11.79
C THR A 177 53.33 16.02 -11.07
N PRO A 178 52.97 15.56 -9.84
CA PRO A 178 51.89 15.95 -8.91
C PRO A 178 52.31 16.02 -7.41
N SER A 179 51.50 16.64 -6.53
CA SER A 179 51.43 16.27 -5.09
C SER A 179 50.14 16.80 -4.43
N LYS A 180 49.41 15.87 -3.82
CA LYS A 180 48.16 16.01 -3.03
C LYS A 180 48.48 16.46 -1.57
N PRO A 181 47.59 16.28 -0.59
CA PRO A 181 46.30 16.95 -0.33
C PRO A 181 46.32 17.65 1.05
N ILE A 182 45.40 18.60 1.29
CA ILE A 182 45.01 18.94 2.67
C ILE A 182 43.51 18.73 2.80
N SER A 183 43.20 17.66 3.53
CA SER A 183 41.92 17.39 4.16
C SER A 183 41.89 18.14 5.50
N SER A 184 40.83 18.90 5.75
CA SER A 184 40.32 19.09 7.10
C SER A 184 38.85 19.52 7.08
N PHE A 185 38.03 18.53 7.38
CA PHE A 185 36.72 18.49 8.03
C PHE A 185 36.00 19.78 8.48
N ALA A 186 34.67 19.65 8.34
CA ALA A 186 33.58 20.12 9.19
C ALA A 186 33.10 21.57 9.03
N THR A 187 31.86 21.74 8.55
CA THR A 187 30.67 21.86 9.43
C THR A 187 29.44 22.23 8.59
N THR A 188 28.37 21.45 8.75
CA THR A 188 27.00 21.70 8.28
C THR A 188 26.48 23.10 8.67
N PRO A 189 25.45 23.60 7.96
CA PRO A 189 24.27 23.98 8.72
C PRO A 189 23.02 23.29 8.17
N ALA A 190 22.32 22.65 9.11
CA ALA A 190 20.92 22.29 8.98
C ALA A 190 20.10 23.54 8.69
N SER A 191 19.30 23.52 7.62
CA SER A 191 18.19 24.45 7.48
C SER A 191 16.94 23.81 8.05
N ASN A 192 16.73 24.11 9.31
CA ASN A 192 15.49 24.21 10.07
C ASN A 192 14.20 23.82 9.34
N ILE A 193 13.62 22.73 9.84
CA ILE A 193 12.18 22.54 10.02
C ILE A 193 11.56 23.84 10.54
N ARG A 194 10.77 24.50 9.69
CA ARG A 194 9.63 25.31 10.15
C ARG A 194 8.36 24.50 9.91
N ARG A 195 7.88 23.89 10.99
CA ARG A 195 6.44 23.75 11.22
C ARG A 195 5.86 25.17 11.21
N GLY A 196 5.00 25.44 10.25
CA GLY A 196 4.27 26.69 10.10
C GLY A 196 2.95 26.38 9.43
N ASP A 197 1.93 26.27 10.26
CA ASP A 197 0.52 26.39 9.92
C ASP A 197 0.31 27.51 8.88
N GLY A 198 -0.42 27.18 7.82
CA GLY A 198 -0.52 27.99 6.60
C GLY A 198 -1.69 27.54 5.74
N LEU A 199 -2.87 27.44 6.35
CA LEU A 199 -4.16 27.37 5.67
C LEU A 199 -4.46 28.69 4.92
N THR A 200 -3.67 29.04 3.91
CA THR A 200 -4.02 30.10 2.95
C THR A 200 -3.42 29.78 1.59
N GLY A 201 -4.30 29.39 0.68
CA GLY A 201 -3.99 28.76 -0.59
C GLY A 201 -3.14 29.60 -1.54
N THR A 202 -2.07 28.97 -2.01
CA THR A 202 -1.57 29.24 -3.36
C THR A 202 -2.61 28.69 -4.35
N PRO A 203 -3.07 29.48 -5.35
CA PRO A 203 -4.02 28.96 -6.32
C PRO A 203 -3.36 27.82 -7.10
N LEU A 204 -3.94 26.62 -7.00
CA LEU A 204 -3.52 25.46 -7.78
C LEU A 204 -3.40 25.85 -9.25
N THR A 205 -2.30 25.43 -9.89
CA THR A 205 -2.09 25.65 -11.32
C THR A 205 -3.29 25.11 -12.10
N THR A 206 -3.65 25.76 -13.21
CA THR A 206 -4.82 25.35 -14.01
C THR A 206 -4.75 23.88 -14.43
N SER A 207 -3.54 23.37 -14.71
CA SER A 207 -3.30 21.95 -14.99
C SER A 207 -3.60 21.03 -13.78
N ALA A 208 -3.14 21.40 -12.57
CA ALA A 208 -3.42 20.63 -11.36
C ALA A 208 -4.92 20.57 -11.04
N ARG A 209 -5.66 21.66 -11.27
CA ARG A 209 -7.12 21.69 -11.11
C ARG A 209 -7.85 20.78 -12.10
N ILE A 210 -7.47 20.83 -13.37
CA ILE A 210 -8.09 19.99 -14.41
C ILE A 210 -7.80 18.50 -14.14
N SER A 211 -6.56 18.17 -13.76
CA SER A 211 -6.17 16.79 -13.37
C SER A 211 -6.98 16.29 -12.17
N ALA A 212 -7.10 17.11 -11.11
CA ALA A 212 -7.89 16.76 -9.93
C ALA A 212 -9.38 16.55 -10.26
N LEU A 213 -9.97 17.41 -11.10
CA LEU A 213 -11.37 17.26 -11.53
C LEU A 213 -11.59 16.00 -12.39
N ASN A 214 -10.63 15.64 -13.25
CA ASN A 214 -10.71 14.41 -14.04
C ASN A 214 -10.65 13.17 -13.16
N ILE A 215 -9.75 13.16 -12.17
CA ILE A 215 -9.63 12.06 -11.21
C ILE A 215 -10.92 11.91 -10.39
N VAL A 216 -11.45 13.01 -9.87
CA VAL A 216 -12.73 13.01 -9.13
C VAL A 216 -13.89 12.56 -10.02
N GLY A 217 -13.94 13.01 -11.27
CA GLY A 217 -14.93 12.56 -12.25
C GLY A 217 -14.84 11.07 -12.58
N GLU A 218 -13.63 10.52 -12.66
CA GLU A 218 -13.42 9.08 -12.87
C GLU A 218 -13.84 8.25 -11.64
N LEU A 219 -13.51 8.73 -10.44
CA LEU A 219 -13.93 8.12 -9.17
C LEU A 219 -15.45 8.07 -9.05
N LEU A 220 -16.15 9.18 -9.31
CA LEU A 220 -17.61 9.23 -9.27
C LEU A 220 -18.25 8.26 -10.29
N ARG A 221 -17.67 8.13 -11.48
CA ARG A 221 -18.14 7.16 -12.49
C ARG A 221 -17.93 5.71 -12.03
N LYS A 222 -16.80 5.41 -11.39
CA LYS A 222 -16.55 4.07 -10.82
C LYS A 222 -17.48 3.76 -9.65
N VAL A 223 -17.74 4.73 -8.77
CA VAL A 223 -18.71 4.60 -7.68
C VAL A 223 -20.11 4.35 -8.24
N GLY A 224 -20.57 5.12 -9.23
CA GLY A 224 -21.87 4.89 -9.87
C GLY A 224 -21.98 3.50 -10.53
N ASN A 225 -20.92 3.02 -11.16
CA ASN A 225 -20.88 1.66 -11.71
C ASN A 225 -20.93 0.58 -10.62
N LEU A 226 -20.25 0.80 -9.49
CA LEU A 226 -20.29 -0.10 -8.34
C LEU A 226 -21.67 -0.12 -7.68
N GLU A 227 -22.30 1.04 -7.51
CA GLU A 227 -23.66 1.15 -6.99
C GLU A 227 -24.68 0.45 -7.89
N SER A 228 -24.56 0.60 -9.22
CA SER A 228 -25.41 -0.11 -10.18
C SER A 228 -25.23 -1.64 -10.10
N LYS A 229 -23.99 -2.12 -9.95
CA LYS A 229 -23.72 -3.55 -9.74
C LYS A 229 -24.26 -4.06 -8.39
N LEU A 230 -24.13 -3.26 -7.32
CA LEU A 230 -24.67 -3.58 -6.01
C LEU A 230 -26.20 -3.64 -6.02
N ALA A 231 -26.85 -2.70 -6.70
CA ALA A 231 -28.29 -2.73 -6.92
C ALA A 231 -28.71 -4.00 -7.69
N SER A 232 -27.98 -4.35 -8.75
CA SER A 232 -28.24 -5.57 -9.53
C SER A 232 -28.04 -6.85 -8.70
N CYS A 233 -27.01 -6.93 -7.86
CA CYS A 233 -26.83 -8.05 -6.94
C CYS A 233 -27.95 -8.13 -5.90
N ARG A 234 -28.41 -6.98 -5.40
CA ARG A 234 -29.53 -6.92 -4.45
C ARG A 234 -30.82 -7.41 -5.08
N ASP A 235 -31.12 -6.99 -6.31
CA ASP A 235 -32.29 -7.46 -7.06
C ASP A 235 -32.20 -8.96 -7.36
N PHE A 236 -31.01 -9.49 -7.67
CA PHE A 236 -30.80 -10.94 -7.84
C PHE A 236 -31.05 -11.72 -6.55
N VAL A 237 -30.61 -11.22 -5.39
CA VAL A 237 -30.87 -11.85 -4.08
C VAL A 237 -32.36 -11.82 -3.74
N TYR A 238 -33.07 -10.72 -4.04
CA TYR A 238 -34.52 -10.64 -3.83
C TYR A 238 -35.32 -11.51 -4.82
N ASP A 239 -34.94 -11.59 -6.09
CA ASP A 239 -35.62 -12.44 -7.10
C ASP A 239 -35.35 -13.94 -6.84
N THR A 240 -34.18 -14.30 -6.28
CA THR A 240 -33.87 -15.65 -5.82
C THR A 240 -34.65 -16.03 -4.56
N SER A 241 -34.88 -15.07 -3.65
CA SER A 241 -35.74 -15.26 -2.47
C SER A 241 -37.24 -15.28 -2.81
N ALA A 242 -37.67 -14.65 -3.90
CA ALA A 242 -39.08 -14.57 -4.32
C ALA A 242 -39.51 -15.72 -5.24
N LYS A 243 -38.56 -16.39 -5.93
CA LYS A 243 -38.82 -17.56 -6.78
C LYS A 243 -38.32 -18.85 -6.12
N GLN A 244 -38.91 -19.21 -4.98
CA GLN A 244 -38.96 -20.61 -4.55
C GLN A 244 -40.33 -21.18 -4.94
N PRO A 245 -40.43 -22.05 -5.97
CA PRO A 245 -41.68 -22.73 -6.29
C PRO A 245 -41.99 -23.75 -5.20
N ALA A 246 -43.17 -23.63 -4.59
CA ALA A 246 -43.76 -24.63 -3.73
C ALA A 246 -43.92 -25.96 -4.49
N LEU A 247 -43.39 -27.05 -3.93
CA LEU A 247 -43.72 -28.43 -4.31
C LEU A 247 -44.15 -29.22 -3.06
N PRO A 248 -44.99 -30.25 -3.23
CA PRO A 248 -46.13 -30.50 -2.35
C PRO A 248 -45.85 -31.44 -1.18
N ALA A 249 -46.70 -31.32 -0.17
CA ALA A 249 -46.74 -32.11 1.05
C ALA A 249 -47.16 -33.59 0.81
N GLY A 250 -46.58 -34.48 1.62
CA GLY A 250 -47.07 -35.84 1.91
C GLY A 250 -47.11 -36.07 3.43
N PRO A 251 -47.96 -36.97 3.95
CA PRO A 251 -48.79 -36.69 5.12
C PRO A 251 -48.31 -37.29 6.45
N GLY A 252 -48.62 -36.62 7.57
CA GLY A 252 -48.51 -37.15 8.93
C GLY A 252 -48.77 -36.10 10.03
N THR A 253 -50.03 -35.96 10.42
CA THR A 253 -50.63 -35.11 11.49
C THR A 253 -50.33 -35.62 12.93
N PRO A 254 -50.82 -34.99 14.04
CA PRO A 254 -50.85 -33.57 14.47
C PRO A 254 -50.34 -33.37 15.93
N SER A 255 -50.20 -32.11 16.37
CA SER A 255 -50.65 -31.54 17.68
C SER A 255 -49.63 -30.62 18.36
N GLY A 256 -50.10 -29.45 18.83
CA GLY A 256 -49.38 -28.62 19.80
C GLY A 256 -49.76 -27.14 19.75
N LEU A 257 -50.68 -26.75 20.62
CA LEU A 257 -51.36 -25.45 20.72
C LEU A 257 -50.46 -24.29 21.19
N GLU A 258 -51.01 -23.09 20.93
CA GLU A 258 -50.60 -21.75 21.33
C GLU A 258 -50.08 -21.57 22.77
N GLY A 259 -49.24 -20.55 22.93
CA GLY A 259 -48.95 -19.92 24.22
C GLY A 259 -47.93 -18.79 24.07
N GLY A 260 -48.41 -17.59 23.72
CA GLY A 260 -47.60 -16.38 23.75
C GLY A 260 -47.28 -15.95 25.18
N CYS A 261 -46.05 -15.46 25.40
CA CYS A 261 -45.72 -14.61 26.53
C CYS A 261 -44.56 -13.69 26.13
N GLU A 262 -44.86 -12.41 25.97
CA GLU A 262 -43.89 -11.32 26.03
C GLU A 262 -43.18 -11.35 27.39
N VAL A 263 -41.85 -11.41 27.38
CA VAL A 263 -41.05 -11.01 28.55
C VAL A 263 -39.99 -10.00 28.11
N GLN A 264 -40.19 -8.82 28.66
CA GLN A 264 -39.39 -7.61 28.62
C GLN A 264 -37.92 -7.90 29.01
N ALA A 265 -36.99 -7.60 28.11
CA ALA A 265 -35.55 -7.68 28.38
C ALA A 265 -35.14 -6.58 29.37
N SER A 266 -34.87 -6.98 30.61
CA SER A 266 -34.28 -6.13 31.64
C SER A 266 -32.75 -6.23 31.57
N SER A 267 -32.14 -5.05 31.54
CA SER A 267 -30.70 -4.74 31.61
C SER A 267 -29.88 -5.67 32.53
N MET A 268 -28.87 -6.35 31.99
CA MET A 268 -27.82 -7.00 32.78
C MET A 268 -26.64 -6.06 32.98
N SER A 269 -26.38 -5.71 34.24
CA SER A 269 -25.15 -5.04 34.68
C SER A 269 -23.94 -6.00 34.65
N PRO A 270 -22.70 -5.50 34.44
CA PRO A 270 -21.50 -6.33 34.42
C PRO A 270 -21.00 -6.68 35.85
N PRO A 271 -20.23 -7.78 36.01
CA PRO A 271 -19.74 -8.27 37.31
C PRO A 271 -18.55 -7.43 37.84
N PRO A 272 -18.27 -7.48 39.17
CA PRO A 272 -17.24 -6.65 39.78
C PRO A 272 -15.84 -7.16 39.44
N GLN A 273 -14.95 -6.23 39.09
CA GLN A 273 -13.50 -6.47 39.04
C GLN A 273 -12.96 -6.54 40.47
N TYR A 274 -12.29 -7.64 40.80
CA TYR A 274 -11.38 -7.68 41.95
C TYR A 274 -10.00 -7.25 41.47
N ASP A 275 -9.54 -6.09 41.92
CA ASP A 275 -8.15 -5.64 41.78
C ASP A 275 -7.23 -6.54 42.61
N ARG A 276 -6.06 -6.85 42.06
CA ARG A 276 -4.92 -7.43 42.76
C ARG A 276 -3.67 -6.63 42.44
#